data_AF-A0A502BPH9-F1
#
_entry.id   AF-A0A502BPH9-F1
#
_cell.length_a   1.000
_cell.length_b   1.000
_cell.length_c   1.000
_cell.angle_alpha   90.00
_cell.angle_beta   90.00
_cell.angle_gamma   90.00
#
_symmetry.space_group_name_H-M   'P 1'
#
loop_
_entity.id
_entity.type
_entity.pdbx_description
1 polymer ?
#
loop_
_entity_poly.entity_id
_entity_poly.type
_entity_poly.pdbx_seq_one_letter_code
_entity_poly.pdbx_strand_id
1 'polypeptide(L)'
;MSDYLVFTTKMVGILVPALSIFSRGQMRDFRKYHTGNETVDNALNQIHLLTMRDSEDWRIAGALFDDWLISFISAVELLPKNHPVRLKTLNVYTRGQHMAWSEDETAHFYKNITAKIWPTLDQIKDISPDQETKPDPLLDEWRLRAKNAFSIRSKWDLCQEIANSRSSPFPLKDAARKASVHIHPYINRVRLTLDQEKSIEQKFAWVELNL
;
A
#
# COMPACT_ATOMS: atom_id res chain seq x y z
N MET A 1 -5.14 45.46 -5.36
CA MET A 1 -3.91 45.14 -4.60
C MET A 1 -4.37 44.35 -3.40
N SER A 2 -4.32 43.01 -3.45
CA SER A 2 -3.19 42.19 -2.94
C SER A 2 -2.94 42.48 -1.45
N ASP A 3 -2.93 41.55 -0.50
CA ASP A 3 -2.55 40.14 -0.58
C ASP A 3 -2.94 39.40 0.71
N TYR A 4 -3.12 38.08 0.56
CA TYR A 4 -2.89 36.96 1.49
C TYR A 4 -2.98 37.17 3.02
N LEU A 5 -3.87 36.38 3.65
CA LEU A 5 -3.54 35.74 4.92
C LEU A 5 -4.17 34.35 5.01
N VAL A 6 -3.38 33.41 4.49
CA VAL A 6 -3.02 32.11 5.08
C VAL A 6 -4.02 31.54 6.09
N PHE A 7 -4.76 30.53 5.61
CA PHE A 7 -5.26 29.43 6.40
C PHE A 7 -4.11 28.75 7.16
N THR A 8 -4.20 28.67 8.49
CA THR A 8 -3.61 27.55 9.22
C THR A 8 -4.71 26.83 9.99
N THR A 9 -4.93 25.63 9.50
CA THR A 9 -5.91 24.63 9.88
C THR A 9 -5.79 24.26 11.35
N LYS A 10 -6.86 24.49 12.11
CA LYS A 10 -7.16 23.71 13.32
C LYS A 10 -7.37 22.26 12.88
N MET A 11 -6.40 21.39 13.17
CA MET A 11 -6.61 19.95 13.09
C MET A 11 -7.54 19.51 14.23
N VAL A 12 -8.78 19.21 13.88
CA VAL A 12 -9.71 18.34 14.61
C VAL A 12 -10.42 17.56 13.49
N GLY A 13 -10.11 16.31 13.21
CA GLY A 13 -10.29 15.18 14.12
C GLY A 13 -11.65 14.53 13.81
N ILE A 14 -11.71 13.68 12.78
CA ILE A 14 -12.83 12.75 12.58
C ILE A 14 -12.27 11.36 12.24
N LEU A 15 -12.72 10.42 13.06
CA LEU A 15 -12.29 9.05 13.25
C LEU A 15 -12.27 8.19 11.98
N VAL A 16 -11.17 7.44 11.85
CA VAL A 16 -11.11 6.17 11.14
C VAL A 16 -11.84 5.11 11.98
N PRO A 17 -12.92 4.47 11.51
CA PRO A 17 -13.42 3.29 12.19
C PRO A 17 -12.48 2.12 11.86
N ALA A 18 -11.91 1.53 12.91
CA ALA A 18 -10.97 0.39 12.94
C ALA A 18 -9.45 0.64 12.81
N LEU A 19 -8.95 1.83 13.18
CA LEU A 19 -7.54 2.03 13.58
C LEU A 19 -7.36 2.59 15.00
N SER A 20 -8.44 2.70 15.78
CA SER A 20 -8.39 3.16 17.17
C SER A 20 -8.62 1.98 18.13
N ILE A 21 -7.55 1.60 18.82
CA ILE A 21 -7.39 1.00 20.17
C ILE A 21 -6.07 0.20 20.12
N PHE A 22 -4.91 0.84 20.03
CA PHE A 22 -3.61 0.15 20.20
C PHE A 22 -2.59 1.14 20.80
N SER A 23 -2.08 0.87 22.01
CA SER A 23 -1.16 1.78 22.71
C SER A 23 0.32 1.41 22.49
N ARG A 24 1.07 2.38 21.96
CA ARG A 24 2.52 2.69 22.10
C ARG A 24 3.52 1.52 22.30
N GLY A 25 3.71 0.73 21.24
CA GLY A 25 5.05 0.32 20.81
C GLY A 25 5.65 1.37 19.87
N GLN A 26 6.98 1.44 19.70
CA GLN A 26 7.58 2.35 18.71
C GLN A 26 7.22 1.88 17.30
N MET A 27 6.17 2.46 16.72
CA MET A 27 5.84 2.26 15.32
C MET A 27 6.98 2.79 14.44
N ARG A 28 7.39 2.00 13.45
CA ARG A 28 8.40 2.41 12.48
C ARG A 28 7.80 3.39 11.48
N ASP A 29 8.55 4.43 11.14
CA ASP A 29 8.12 5.42 10.16
C ASP A 29 8.00 4.78 8.78
N PHE A 30 6.91 5.08 8.08
CA PHE A 30 6.71 4.65 6.70
C PHE A 30 7.85 5.19 5.81
N ARG A 31 8.46 4.29 5.03
CA ARG A 31 9.51 4.61 4.07
C ARG A 31 9.05 4.26 2.65
N LYS A 32 9.33 5.14 1.69
CA LYS A 32 9.22 4.86 0.25
C LYS A 32 10.60 4.52 -0.31
N TYR A 33 10.75 3.35 -0.93
CA TYR A 33 12.01 2.91 -1.55
C TYR A 33 12.14 3.41 -2.99
N HIS A 34 13.37 3.68 -3.40
CA HIS A 34 13.74 4.05 -4.77
C HIS A 34 15.00 3.28 -5.17
N THR A 35 14.83 2.07 -5.72
CA THR A 35 15.92 1.15 -6.09
C THR A 35 16.22 1.14 -7.59
N GLY A 36 15.46 1.90 -8.38
CA GLY A 36 15.54 1.92 -9.86
C GLY A 36 14.78 0.78 -10.53
N ASN A 37 14.07 -0.02 -9.75
CA ASN A 37 13.16 -1.03 -10.24
C ASN A 37 11.84 -0.89 -9.48
N GLU A 38 10.83 -0.44 -10.19
CA GLU A 38 9.54 -0.11 -9.60
C GLU A 38 8.84 -1.32 -8.97
N THR A 39 8.97 -2.51 -9.59
CA THR A 39 8.46 -3.76 -9.00
C THR A 39 9.12 -4.06 -7.65
N VAL A 40 10.44 -3.83 -7.54
CA VAL A 40 11.18 -4.01 -6.29
C VAL A 40 10.74 -2.98 -5.25
N ASP A 41 10.60 -1.71 -5.65
CA ASP A 41 10.17 -0.64 -4.76
C ASP A 41 8.78 -0.89 -4.19
N ASN A 42 7.86 -1.36 -5.03
CA ASN A 42 6.51 -1.76 -4.64
C ASN A 42 6.49 -2.93 -3.67
N ALA A 43 7.28 -3.97 -3.96
CA ALA A 43 7.43 -5.13 -3.08
C ALA A 43 7.98 -4.70 -1.71
N LEU A 44 9.02 -3.87 -1.68
CA LEU A 44 9.61 -3.36 -0.44
C LEU A 44 8.65 -2.47 0.35
N ASN A 45 7.89 -1.61 -0.33
CA ASN A 45 6.87 -0.76 0.29
C ASN A 45 5.78 -1.62 0.96
N GLN A 46 5.29 -2.67 0.28
CA GLN A 46 4.31 -3.61 0.84
C GLN A 46 4.88 -4.37 2.04
N ILE A 47 6.09 -4.92 1.92
CA ILE A 47 6.78 -5.62 3.02
C ILE A 47 6.96 -4.70 4.22
N HIS A 48 7.36 -3.44 4.00
CA HIS A 48 7.52 -2.46 5.07
C HIS A 48 6.18 -2.20 5.77
N LEU A 49 5.11 -1.92 5.01
CA LEU A 49 3.77 -1.70 5.57
C LEU A 49 3.26 -2.88 6.40
N LEU A 50 3.40 -4.10 5.88
CA LEU A 50 3.01 -5.34 6.58
C LEU A 50 3.80 -5.56 7.87
N THR A 51 4.97 -4.92 8.00
CA THR A 51 5.87 -5.05 9.14
C THR A 51 6.00 -3.75 9.93
N MET A 52 5.17 -2.72 9.71
CA MET A 52 5.21 -1.47 10.49
C MET A 52 4.67 -1.62 11.91
N ARG A 53 3.80 -2.61 12.13
CA ARG A 53 3.25 -2.90 13.46
C ARG A 53 4.36 -3.45 14.35
N ASP A 54 4.32 -3.05 15.62
CA ASP A 54 5.24 -3.61 16.60
C ASP A 54 5.02 -5.12 16.67
N SER A 55 6.13 -5.84 16.71
CA SER A 55 6.21 -7.25 17.07
C SER A 55 5.47 -7.63 18.37
N GLU A 56 5.19 -6.65 19.23
CA GLU A 56 4.48 -6.82 20.51
C GLU A 56 2.96 -6.58 20.42
N ASP A 57 2.43 -6.07 19.30
CA ASP A 57 0.99 -5.91 19.02
C ASP A 57 0.44 -7.13 18.24
N TRP A 58 0.65 -8.33 18.81
CA TRP A 58 0.50 -9.61 18.11
C TRP A 58 -0.88 -10.25 18.16
N ARG A 59 -1.90 -9.56 18.70
CA ARG A 59 -3.30 -10.06 18.69
C ARG A 59 -3.90 -9.95 17.28
N ILE A 60 -3.32 -10.66 16.34
CA ILE A 60 -3.85 -10.90 15.00
C ILE A 60 -4.66 -12.19 15.11
N ALA A 61 -5.98 -12.10 14.94
CA ALA A 61 -6.82 -13.30 14.86
C ALA A 61 -6.30 -14.23 13.74
N GLY A 62 -6.29 -15.55 13.94
CA GLY A 62 -5.61 -16.51 13.03
C GLY A 62 -5.90 -16.31 11.53
N ALA A 63 -7.17 -16.05 11.15
CA ALA A 63 -7.53 -15.76 9.76
C ALA A 63 -6.85 -14.49 9.19
N LEU A 64 -6.68 -13.46 10.01
CA LEU A 64 -5.95 -12.24 9.61
C LEU A 64 -4.45 -12.49 9.50
N PHE A 65 -3.91 -13.49 10.22
CA PHE A 65 -2.51 -13.88 10.13
C PHE A 65 -2.22 -14.64 8.83
N ASP A 66 -3.11 -15.54 8.43
CA ASP A 66 -2.97 -16.25 7.14
C ASP A 66 -3.01 -15.28 5.96
N ASP A 67 -3.97 -14.33 5.96
CA ASP A 67 -4.06 -13.28 4.95
C ASP A 67 -2.80 -12.39 4.94
N TRP A 68 -2.28 -12.06 6.13
CA TRP A 68 -1.04 -11.32 6.27
C TRP A 68 0.15 -12.11 5.70
N LEU A 69 0.28 -13.40 6.03
CA LEU A 69 1.38 -14.25 5.60
C LEU A 69 1.37 -14.46 4.09
N ILE A 70 0.18 -14.69 3.51
CA ILE A 70 0.00 -14.79 2.05
C ILE A 70 0.43 -13.48 1.37
N SER A 71 -0.02 -12.34 1.88
CA SER A 71 0.33 -11.02 1.34
C SER A 71 1.85 -10.77 1.45
N PHE A 72 2.43 -11.14 2.58
CA PHE A 72 3.85 -11.00 2.87
C PHE A 72 4.73 -11.84 1.94
N ILE A 73 4.38 -13.13 1.77
CA ILE A 73 5.09 -14.03 0.84
C ILE A 73 4.96 -13.55 -0.59
N SER A 74 3.74 -13.15 -1.00
CA SER A 74 3.49 -12.64 -2.36
C SER A 74 4.38 -11.43 -2.67
N ALA A 75 4.50 -10.49 -1.73
CA ALA A 75 5.38 -9.33 -1.89
C ALA A 75 6.87 -9.75 -1.94
N VAL A 76 7.29 -10.70 -1.10
CA VAL A 76 8.67 -11.22 -1.10
C VAL A 76 9.02 -11.95 -2.41
N GLU A 77 8.07 -12.62 -3.04
CA GLU A 77 8.28 -13.34 -4.29
C GLU A 77 8.58 -12.43 -5.49
N LEU A 78 8.09 -11.18 -5.46
CA LEU A 78 8.38 -10.14 -6.45
C LEU A 78 9.83 -9.64 -6.38
N LEU A 79 10.51 -9.83 -5.25
CA LEU A 79 11.92 -9.46 -5.12
C LEU A 79 12.83 -10.44 -5.91
N PRO A 80 13.97 -9.96 -6.46
CA PRO A 80 14.97 -10.83 -7.08
C PRO A 80 15.37 -12.00 -6.17
N LYS A 81 15.70 -13.16 -6.76
CA LYS A 81 16.04 -14.39 -6.00
C LYS A 81 17.19 -14.19 -5.01
N ASN A 82 18.13 -13.31 -5.32
CA ASN A 82 19.28 -12.95 -4.50
C ASN A 82 19.05 -11.71 -3.61
N HIS A 83 17.83 -11.16 -3.57
CA HIS A 83 17.54 -9.98 -2.77
C HIS A 83 17.67 -10.31 -1.26
N PRO A 84 18.40 -9.49 -0.46
CA PRO A 84 18.66 -9.79 0.95
C PRO A 84 17.40 -10.06 1.79
N VAL A 85 16.34 -9.27 1.58
CA VAL A 85 15.04 -9.48 2.26
C VAL A 85 14.45 -10.85 1.92
N ARG A 86 14.49 -11.29 0.66
CA ARG A 86 13.98 -12.60 0.23
C ARG A 86 14.76 -13.75 0.87
N LEU A 87 16.09 -13.64 0.90
CA LEU A 87 16.94 -14.62 1.56
C LEU A 87 16.67 -14.71 3.06
N LYS A 88 16.46 -13.58 3.74
CA LYS A 88 16.11 -13.54 5.17
C LYS A 88 14.73 -14.13 5.45
N THR A 89 13.73 -13.86 4.61
CA THR A 89 12.39 -14.46 4.73
C THR A 89 12.43 -15.98 4.59
N LEU A 90 13.13 -16.51 3.59
CA LEU A 90 13.21 -17.96 3.35
C LEU A 90 13.84 -18.72 4.53
N ASN A 91 14.81 -18.12 5.22
CA ASN A 91 15.42 -18.71 6.40
C ASN A 91 14.48 -18.79 7.62
N VAL A 92 13.36 -18.06 7.59
CA VAL A 92 12.37 -18.04 8.66
C VAL A 92 11.13 -18.87 8.28
N TYR A 93 10.86 -19.05 6.99
CA TYR A 93 9.63 -19.68 6.52
C TYR A 93 9.51 -21.18 6.90
N THR A 94 8.47 -21.50 7.66
CA THR A 94 8.11 -22.85 8.07
C THR A 94 6.96 -23.38 7.20
N ARG A 95 7.28 -24.26 6.23
CA ARG A 95 6.36 -24.81 5.22
C ARG A 95 5.03 -25.34 5.79
N GLY A 96 3.99 -24.49 5.84
CA GLY A 96 2.63 -24.87 6.25
C GLY A 96 2.41 -25.18 7.74
N GLN A 97 3.45 -25.09 8.58
CA GLN A 97 3.33 -25.41 10.02
C GLN A 97 2.49 -24.39 10.80
N HIS A 98 2.27 -23.20 10.23
CA HIS A 98 1.50 -22.13 10.86
C HIS A 98 0.01 -22.43 11.02
N MET A 99 -0.54 -23.35 10.22
CA MET A 99 -1.95 -23.74 10.28
C MET A 99 -2.35 -24.42 11.60
N ALA A 100 -1.38 -24.88 12.40
CA ALA A 100 -1.59 -25.52 13.69
C ALA A 100 -1.06 -24.69 14.87
N TRP A 101 -0.56 -23.48 14.61
CA TRP A 101 -0.01 -22.64 15.67
C TRP A 101 -1.10 -22.10 16.58
N SER A 102 -0.79 -22.12 17.87
CA SER A 102 -1.46 -21.29 18.85
C SER A 102 -1.24 -19.79 18.54
N GLU A 103 -2.05 -18.94 19.17
CA GLU A 103 -1.89 -17.48 19.06
C GLU A 103 -0.48 -17.04 19.52
N ASP A 104 0.06 -17.66 20.57
CA ASP A 104 1.41 -17.37 21.09
C ASP A 104 2.52 -17.76 20.11
N GLU A 105 2.37 -18.89 19.41
CA GLU A 105 3.33 -19.32 18.39
C GLU A 105 3.28 -18.40 17.16
N THR A 106 2.08 -17.98 16.77
CA THR A 106 1.85 -17.01 15.69
C THR A 106 2.50 -15.67 16.02
N ALA A 107 2.31 -15.19 17.25
CA ALA A 107 2.93 -13.98 17.78
C ALA A 107 4.45 -14.07 17.78
N HIS A 108 4.99 -15.19 18.27
CA HIS A 108 6.42 -15.43 18.32
C HIS A 108 7.03 -15.43 16.92
N PHE A 109 6.36 -16.06 15.95
CA PHE A 109 6.80 -16.04 14.56
C PHE A 109 6.78 -14.63 13.98
N TYR A 110 5.68 -13.89 14.14
CA TYR A 110 5.55 -12.51 13.67
C TYR A 110 6.68 -11.63 14.24
N LYS A 111 6.94 -11.74 15.55
CA LYS A 111 8.04 -11.00 16.20
C LYS A 111 9.41 -11.38 15.65
N ASN A 112 9.65 -12.66 15.42
CA ASN A 112 10.93 -13.15 14.90
C ASN A 112 11.17 -12.70 13.46
N ILE A 113 10.14 -12.77 12.59
CA ILE A 113 10.28 -12.41 11.18
C ILE A 113 10.44 -10.90 10.99
N THR A 114 9.68 -10.06 11.72
CA THR A 114 9.84 -8.60 11.66
C THR A 114 11.21 -8.16 12.17
N ALA A 115 11.64 -8.66 13.33
CA ALA A 115 12.94 -8.35 13.92
C ALA A 115 14.12 -8.73 13.00
N LYS A 116 14.00 -9.83 12.25
CA LYS A 116 15.05 -10.26 11.29
C LYS A 116 15.10 -9.43 10.02
N ILE A 117 13.97 -8.89 9.58
CA ILE A 117 13.84 -8.22 8.28
C ILE A 117 14.07 -6.73 8.39
N TRP A 118 13.63 -6.10 9.47
CA TRP A 118 13.79 -4.68 9.73
C TRP A 118 15.21 -4.12 9.52
N PRO A 119 16.29 -4.73 10.06
CA PRO A 119 17.64 -4.25 9.82
C PRO A 119 18.02 -4.28 8.33
N THR A 120 17.50 -5.27 7.60
CA THR A 120 17.75 -5.38 6.15
C THR A 120 17.03 -4.29 5.38
N LEU A 121 15.77 -3.99 5.76
CA LEU A 121 14.99 -2.89 5.17
C LEU A 121 15.62 -1.52 5.42
N ASP A 122 16.23 -1.29 6.60
CA ASP A 122 16.92 -0.03 6.92
C ASP A 122 18.18 0.17 6.07
N GLN A 123 18.87 -0.92 5.72
CA GLN A 123 20.12 -0.89 4.98
C GLN A 123 19.94 -0.74 3.47
N ILE A 124 18.71 -0.86 2.94
CA ILE A 124 18.45 -0.66 1.51
C ILE A 124 18.81 0.78 1.17
N LYS A 125 19.70 0.96 0.20
CA LYS A 125 20.12 2.29 -0.28
C LYS A 125 19.19 2.71 -1.41
N ASP A 126 18.71 3.94 -1.32
CA ASP A 126 18.01 4.57 -2.44
C ASP A 126 19.04 5.01 -3.48
N ILE A 127 18.66 4.91 -4.76
CA ILE A 127 19.42 5.46 -5.87
C ILE A 127 19.02 6.92 -6.13
N SER A 128 19.78 7.62 -6.97
CA SER A 128 19.43 9.00 -7.34
C SER A 128 18.08 9.06 -8.08
N PRO A 129 17.20 10.05 -7.80
CA PRO A 129 15.95 10.22 -8.54
C PRO A 129 16.14 10.43 -10.05
N ASP A 130 17.33 10.88 -10.45
CA ASP A 130 17.67 11.16 -11.86
C ASP A 130 18.00 9.90 -12.67
N GLN A 131 18.07 8.72 -12.04
CA GLN A 131 18.35 7.46 -12.74
C GLN A 131 17.07 6.86 -13.33
N GLU A 132 17.16 6.41 -14.58
CA GLU A 132 16.06 5.77 -15.29
C GLU A 132 15.57 4.54 -14.52
N THR A 133 14.29 4.55 -14.16
CA THR A 133 13.65 3.47 -13.41
C THR A 133 13.06 2.47 -14.39
N LYS A 134 13.35 1.18 -14.20
CA LYS A 134 12.68 0.13 -14.96
C LYS A 134 11.22 0.06 -14.49
N PRO A 135 10.23 0.33 -15.36
CA PRO A 135 8.84 0.37 -14.95
C PRO A 135 8.31 -1.02 -14.64
N ASP A 136 7.33 -1.08 -13.75
CA ASP A 136 6.57 -2.29 -13.49
C ASP A 136 5.56 -2.51 -14.64
N PRO A 137 5.59 -3.65 -15.36
CA PRO A 137 4.67 -3.91 -16.46
C PRO A 137 3.19 -3.83 -16.08
N LEU A 138 2.84 -4.21 -14.84
CA LEU A 138 1.46 -4.12 -14.35
C LEU A 138 1.06 -2.65 -14.15
N LEU A 139 1.95 -1.84 -13.59
CA LEU A 139 1.68 -0.40 -13.41
C LEU A 139 1.65 0.32 -14.76
N ASP A 140 2.48 -0.08 -15.71
CA ASP A 140 2.43 0.44 -17.08
C ASP A 140 1.10 0.13 -17.77
N GLU A 141 0.57 -1.08 -17.60
CA GLU A 141 -0.76 -1.42 -18.10
C GLU A 141 -1.82 -0.49 -17.49
N TRP A 142 -1.74 -0.24 -16.18
CA TRP A 142 -2.69 0.60 -15.49
C TRP A 142 -2.56 2.08 -15.85
N ARG A 143 -1.33 2.59 -16.07
CA ARG A 143 -1.07 3.92 -16.63
C ARG A 143 -1.69 4.07 -18.00
N LEU A 144 -1.55 3.07 -18.86
CA LEU A 144 -2.16 3.07 -20.19
C LEU A 144 -3.69 3.10 -20.10
N ARG A 145 -4.26 2.30 -19.19
CA ARG A 145 -5.72 2.25 -18.98
C ARG A 145 -6.27 3.52 -18.36
N ALA A 146 -5.54 4.15 -17.43
CA ALA A 146 -5.89 5.44 -16.85
C ALA A 146 -5.98 6.54 -17.91
N LYS A 147 -5.00 6.62 -18.81
CA LYS A 147 -5.00 7.56 -19.96
C LYS A 147 -6.21 7.38 -20.88
N ASN A 148 -6.76 6.17 -20.97
CA ASN A 148 -7.90 5.84 -21.81
C ASN A 148 -9.25 5.89 -21.07
N ALA A 149 -9.26 6.21 -19.77
CA ALA A 149 -10.47 6.24 -18.95
C ALA A 149 -11.21 7.58 -19.08
N PHE A 150 -11.87 7.80 -20.22
CA PHE A 150 -12.53 9.08 -20.51
C PHE A 150 -13.86 9.28 -19.77
N SER A 151 -14.60 8.20 -19.51
CA SER A 151 -15.90 8.27 -18.84
C SER A 151 -15.81 8.07 -17.33
N ILE A 152 -16.78 8.59 -16.59
CA ILE A 152 -16.93 8.38 -15.14
C ILE A 152 -17.02 6.89 -14.82
N ARG A 153 -17.75 6.15 -15.65
CA ARG A 153 -17.90 4.70 -15.50
C ARG A 153 -16.56 3.99 -15.65
N SER A 154 -15.80 4.27 -16.72
CA SER A 154 -14.46 3.69 -16.93
C SER A 154 -13.48 4.07 -15.82
N LYS A 155 -13.54 5.30 -15.29
CA LYS A 155 -12.70 5.74 -14.16
C LYS A 155 -13.04 4.95 -12.88
N TRP A 156 -14.33 4.78 -12.60
CA TRP A 156 -14.80 4.02 -11.45
C TRP A 156 -14.45 2.53 -11.56
N ASP A 157 -14.68 1.92 -12.72
CA ASP A 157 -14.36 0.51 -12.99
C ASP A 157 -12.84 0.27 -12.81
N LEU A 158 -12.00 1.14 -13.37
CA LEU A 158 -10.55 1.07 -13.18
C LEU A 158 -10.15 1.21 -11.70
N CYS A 159 -10.73 2.16 -10.97
CA CYS A 159 -10.46 2.32 -9.54
C CYS A 159 -10.87 1.09 -8.71
N GLN A 160 -11.99 0.45 -9.05
CA GLN A 160 -12.43 -0.79 -8.40
C GLN A 160 -11.45 -1.93 -8.67
N GLU A 161 -11.04 -2.11 -9.92
CA GLU A 161 -10.09 -3.14 -10.28
C GLU A 161 -8.75 -2.94 -9.58
N ILE A 162 -8.25 -1.70 -9.57
CA ILE A 162 -7.00 -1.37 -8.90
C ILE A 162 -7.10 -1.65 -7.39
N ALA A 163 -8.18 -1.21 -6.74
CA ALA A 163 -8.39 -1.39 -5.30
C ALA A 163 -8.45 -2.87 -4.91
N ASN A 164 -9.02 -3.72 -5.77
CA ASN A 164 -9.21 -5.14 -5.51
C ASN A 164 -8.06 -6.04 -6.02
N SER A 165 -7.13 -5.50 -6.81
CA SER A 165 -6.00 -6.25 -7.35
C SER A 165 -5.07 -6.76 -6.24
N ARG A 166 -4.75 -8.05 -6.26
CA ARG A 166 -3.81 -8.65 -5.29
C ARG A 166 -2.38 -8.15 -5.45
N SER A 167 -2.01 -7.77 -6.67
CA SER A 167 -0.61 -7.49 -7.05
C SER A 167 -0.22 -6.03 -6.88
N SER A 168 -1.12 -5.19 -6.38
CA SER A 168 -0.97 -3.75 -6.54
C SER A 168 -0.42 -3.06 -5.29
N PRO A 169 0.42 -2.04 -5.44
CA PRO A 169 1.03 -1.37 -4.30
C PRO A 169 -0.05 -0.80 -3.38
N PHE A 170 0.14 -0.93 -2.07
CA PHE A 170 -0.86 -0.44 -1.12
C PHE A 170 -1.20 1.05 -1.28
N PRO A 171 -0.24 1.98 -1.49
CA PRO A 171 -0.58 3.39 -1.71
C PRO A 171 -1.54 3.59 -2.88
N LEU A 172 -1.33 2.83 -3.95
CA LEU A 172 -2.18 2.85 -5.14
C LEU A 172 -3.55 2.19 -4.90
N LYS A 173 -3.60 1.04 -4.21
CA LYS A 173 -4.86 0.39 -3.83
C LYS A 173 -5.70 1.31 -2.94
N ASP A 174 -5.08 1.99 -1.97
CA ASP A 174 -5.78 2.91 -1.08
C ASP A 174 -6.26 4.17 -1.82
N ALA A 175 -5.43 4.75 -2.69
CA ALA A 175 -5.82 5.86 -3.55
C ALA A 175 -7.02 5.50 -4.44
N ALA A 176 -6.97 4.35 -5.10
CA ALA A 176 -8.03 3.85 -5.97
C ALA A 176 -9.31 3.50 -5.20
N ARG A 177 -9.20 2.90 -4.01
CA ARG A 177 -10.35 2.63 -3.14
C ARG A 177 -11.05 3.93 -2.75
N LYS A 178 -10.29 4.93 -2.30
CA LYS A 178 -10.81 6.27 -1.93
C LYS A 178 -11.46 6.96 -3.13
N ALA A 179 -10.82 6.92 -4.30
CA ALA A 179 -11.38 7.48 -5.52
C ALA A 179 -12.66 6.74 -5.92
N SER A 180 -12.69 5.41 -5.86
CA SER A 180 -13.86 4.63 -6.24
C SER A 180 -15.07 4.91 -5.37
N VAL A 181 -14.90 4.97 -4.04
CA VAL A 181 -15.97 5.34 -3.10
C VAL A 181 -16.51 6.73 -3.41
N HIS A 182 -15.65 7.68 -3.79
CA HIS A 182 -16.05 9.03 -4.17
C HIS A 182 -16.78 9.10 -5.51
N ILE A 183 -16.35 8.32 -6.51
CA ILE A 183 -16.91 8.36 -7.87
C ILE A 183 -18.25 7.60 -7.94
N HIS A 184 -18.42 6.53 -7.15
CA HIS A 184 -19.57 5.64 -7.19
C HIS A 184 -20.95 6.34 -7.21
N PRO A 185 -21.23 7.38 -6.39
CA PRO A 185 -22.53 8.04 -6.36
C PRO A 185 -22.90 8.79 -7.65
N TYR A 186 -21.94 8.99 -8.55
CA TYR A 186 -22.09 9.78 -9.78
C TYR A 186 -22.27 8.92 -11.03
N ILE A 187 -22.04 7.60 -10.97
CA ILE A 187 -21.98 6.72 -12.17
C ILE A 187 -23.28 6.65 -12.98
N ASN A 188 -24.43 6.79 -12.31
CA ASN A 188 -25.76 6.71 -12.95
C ASN A 188 -26.41 8.09 -13.14
N ARG A 189 -25.68 9.18 -12.88
CA ARG A 189 -26.24 10.53 -13.01
C ARG A 189 -26.25 10.97 -14.46
N VAL A 190 -27.40 11.48 -14.90
CA VAL A 190 -27.61 11.99 -16.26
C VAL A 190 -26.83 13.28 -16.51
N ARG A 191 -26.66 14.11 -15.48
CA ARG A 191 -25.85 15.34 -15.53
C ARG A 191 -25.10 15.56 -14.23
N LEU A 192 -23.89 16.10 -14.35
CA LEU A 192 -23.08 16.58 -13.25
C LEU A 192 -22.95 18.10 -13.29
N THR A 193 -22.68 18.69 -12.14
CA THR A 193 -22.21 20.07 -12.08
C THR A 193 -20.72 20.12 -12.37
N LEU A 194 -20.23 21.25 -12.86
CA LEU A 194 -18.79 21.51 -13.07
C LEU A 194 -17.94 21.20 -11.82
N ASP A 195 -18.44 21.50 -10.63
CA ASP A 195 -17.72 21.21 -9.38
C ASP A 195 -17.64 19.72 -9.07
N GLN A 196 -18.68 18.95 -9.42
CA GLN A 196 -18.69 17.50 -9.27
C GLN A 196 -17.72 16.84 -10.26
N GLU A 197 -17.71 17.31 -11.51
CA GLU A 197 -16.75 16.86 -12.53
C GLU A 197 -15.31 17.13 -12.08
N LYS A 198 -14.99 18.37 -11.67
CA LYS A 198 -13.67 18.72 -11.14
C LYS A 198 -13.28 17.87 -9.93
N SER A 199 -14.22 17.62 -9.02
CA SER A 199 -13.95 16.80 -7.84
C SER A 199 -13.63 15.35 -8.21
N ILE A 200 -14.35 14.77 -9.18
CA ILE A 200 -14.07 13.43 -9.71
C ILE A 200 -12.70 13.39 -10.38
N GLU A 201 -12.38 14.36 -11.25
CA GLU A 201 -11.09 14.44 -11.92
C GLU A 201 -9.94 14.58 -10.90
N GLN A 202 -10.10 15.39 -9.86
CA GLN A 202 -9.09 15.52 -8.80
C GLN A 202 -8.86 14.20 -8.05
N LYS A 203 -9.91 13.44 -7.75
CA LYS A 203 -9.77 12.13 -7.10
C LYS A 203 -9.13 11.10 -8.02
N PHE A 204 -9.44 11.14 -9.31
CA PHE A 204 -8.84 10.25 -10.28
C PHE A 204 -7.37 10.61 -10.55
N ALA A 205 -7.04 11.89 -10.67
CA ALA A 205 -5.66 12.38 -10.77
C ALA A 205 -4.80 11.96 -9.56
N TRP A 206 -5.39 11.85 -8.37
CA TRP A 206 -4.68 11.29 -7.22
C TRP A 206 -4.31 9.81 -7.41
N VAL A 207 -5.12 9.03 -8.10
CA VAL A 207 -4.77 7.65 -8.50
C VAL A 207 -3.63 7.68 -9.51
N GLU A 208 -3.69 8.57 -10.50
CA GLU A 208 -2.63 8.74 -11.51
C GLU A 208 -1.29 9.17 -10.92
N LEU A 209 -1.28 9.97 -9.85
CA LEU A 209 -0.06 10.36 -9.13
C LEU A 209 0.56 9.21 -8.31
N ASN A 210 -0.22 8.17 -8.01
CA ASN A 210 0.23 6.98 -7.30
C ASN A 210 0.45 5.79 -8.25
N LEU A 211 0.19 5.97 -9.54
CA LEU A 211 0.65 5.11 -10.63
C LEU A 211 2.06 5.50 -11.02
#